data_AF-A0AA36IE72-F1
#
_entry.id   AF-A0AA36IE72-F1
#
_cell.length_a   1.000
_cell.length_b   1.000
_cell.length_c   1.000
_cell.angle_alpha   90.00
_cell.angle_beta   90.00
_cell.angle_gamma   90.00
#
_symmetry.space_group_name_H-M   'P 1'
#
loop_
_entity.id
_entity.type
_entity.pdbx_description
1 polymer ?
#
loop_
_entity_poly.entity_id
_entity_poly.type
_entity_poly.pdbx_seq_one_letter_code
_entity_poly.pdbx_strand_id
1 'polypeptide(L)'
;VCWGNSPAPHDVALADIAALVLSAKPRFISFEACNPGHAHEHEVWKTVKVPADKVLMPGVLDTTTAHVEHHRLVTQRLQAYAMSGDCVMACTDCGFADPKLKDVAYSKMASMAKGAAALAAEPYAVARCKDMALDVALSAASPGEPSTMVLGRLANLREPMIPGSYGYTMNYTTALGKGSALQRRSNVAIFVPLDGPYEFAYGSKGQHKVTLRAGGLIVVPAGVNHSYKSTQENQSRILAILPGRPSGTGDEPEVPFKEATAEDGKGYVLAHDSSCRYLMSSCDGSLEFSWLRLARGKIQELPSSETVAVVLKGVVCCGERLGPLDVVKQPAFLSAAQDSLVLLIKSSLPHDMDFNFDQVQCEKLPA
;
A
#
# COMPACT_ATOMS: atom_id res chain seq x y z
N VAL A 1 -5.08 -33.96 4.15
CA VAL A 1 -6.47 -34.40 4.39
C VAL A 1 -7.28 -33.97 3.19
N CYS A 2 -7.84 -34.91 2.46
CA CYS A 2 -8.71 -34.63 1.33
C CYS A 2 -9.83 -35.68 1.35
N TRP A 3 -10.90 -35.41 0.63
CA TRP A 3 -12.07 -36.28 0.55
C TRP A 3 -12.17 -37.04 -0.78
N GLY A 4 -11.09 -36.96 -1.56
CA GLY A 4 -10.88 -37.78 -2.76
C GLY A 4 -11.16 -37.01 -4.06
N ASN A 5 -11.01 -37.71 -5.19
CA ASN A 5 -11.18 -37.14 -6.52
C ASN A 5 -12.57 -37.42 -7.12
N SER A 6 -13.58 -37.58 -6.28
CA SER A 6 -14.95 -37.82 -6.70
C SER A 6 -15.86 -36.83 -5.97
N PRO A 7 -16.84 -36.21 -6.65
CA PRO A 7 -17.83 -35.36 -5.99
C PRO A 7 -18.80 -36.24 -5.20
N ALA A 8 -18.35 -36.72 -4.04
CA ALA A 8 -19.12 -37.55 -3.13
C ALA A 8 -19.57 -36.71 -1.93
N PRO A 9 -20.80 -36.88 -1.42
CA PRO A 9 -21.37 -36.03 -0.36
C PRO A 9 -20.90 -36.45 1.05
N HIS A 10 -19.68 -36.95 1.19
CA HIS A 10 -19.18 -37.58 2.42
C HIS A 10 -18.05 -36.80 3.10
N ASP A 11 -17.96 -35.52 2.78
CA ASP A 11 -16.89 -34.68 3.31
C ASP A 11 -17.14 -34.35 4.78
N VAL A 12 -16.05 -34.29 5.54
CA VAL A 12 -16.08 -33.96 6.97
C VAL A 12 -15.67 -32.51 7.11
N ALA A 13 -16.43 -31.71 7.85
CA ALA A 13 -16.07 -30.31 8.08
C ALA A 13 -14.69 -30.21 8.75
N LEU A 14 -13.83 -29.34 8.23
CA LEU A 14 -12.48 -29.10 8.77
C LEU A 14 -12.52 -28.64 10.22
N ALA A 15 -13.56 -27.89 10.61
CA ALA A 15 -13.78 -27.47 11.99
C ALA A 15 -13.80 -28.65 12.99
N ASP A 16 -14.35 -29.79 12.58
CA ASP A 16 -14.51 -30.96 13.43
C ASP A 16 -13.18 -31.72 13.63
N ILE A 17 -12.24 -31.58 12.70
CA ILE A 17 -10.99 -32.36 12.68
C ILE A 17 -9.72 -31.51 12.83
N ALA A 18 -9.79 -30.18 12.73
CA ALA A 18 -8.62 -29.29 12.69
C ALA A 18 -7.69 -29.47 13.91
N ALA A 19 -8.26 -29.51 15.12
CA ALA A 19 -7.50 -29.70 16.34
C ALA A 19 -6.77 -31.06 16.38
N LEU A 20 -7.46 -32.12 15.93
CA LEU A 20 -6.87 -33.45 15.83
C LEU A 20 -5.74 -33.49 14.80
N VAL A 21 -5.94 -32.89 13.62
CA VAL A 21 -4.93 -32.79 12.57
C VAL A 21 -3.69 -32.04 13.05
N LEU A 22 -3.86 -30.92 13.77
CA LEU A 22 -2.75 -30.14 14.30
C LEU A 22 -1.98 -30.85 15.42
N SER A 23 -2.61 -31.79 16.14
CA SER A 23 -1.93 -32.62 17.15
C SER A 23 -0.96 -33.63 16.56
N ALA A 24 -1.05 -33.90 15.26
CA ALA A 24 -0.16 -34.83 14.59
C ALA A 24 1.28 -34.29 14.49
N LYS A 25 2.25 -35.21 14.46
CA LYS A 25 3.69 -34.87 14.35
C LYS A 25 4.12 -34.14 13.07
N PRO A 26 3.50 -34.32 11.87
CA PRO A 26 3.97 -33.66 10.65
C PRO A 26 4.04 -32.14 10.75
N ARG A 27 5.09 -31.56 10.16
CA ARG A 27 5.24 -30.09 10.04
C ARG A 27 4.29 -29.51 8.98
N PHE A 28 4.16 -30.20 7.85
CA PHE A 28 3.38 -29.72 6.71
C PHE A 28 2.00 -30.38 6.72
N ILE A 29 0.96 -29.55 6.80
CA ILE A 29 -0.43 -29.98 6.89
C ILE A 29 -1.14 -29.61 5.59
N SER A 30 -1.18 -30.54 4.64
CA SER A 30 -1.98 -30.39 3.42
C SER A 30 -3.44 -30.69 3.70
N PHE A 31 -4.33 -29.84 3.21
CA PHE A 31 -5.78 -30.06 3.31
C PHE A 31 -6.53 -29.45 2.14
N GLU A 32 -7.65 -30.07 1.79
CA GLU A 32 -8.56 -29.62 0.75
C GLU A 32 -9.34 -28.38 1.19
N ALA A 33 -9.40 -27.39 0.29
CA ALA A 33 -9.76 -26.00 0.62
C ALA A 33 -10.28 -25.19 -0.57
N CYS A 34 -10.34 -25.77 -1.77
CA CYS A 34 -10.71 -25.05 -2.99
C CYS A 34 -12.07 -25.48 -3.54
N ASN A 35 -12.45 -26.76 -3.41
CA ASN A 35 -13.75 -27.25 -3.84
C ASN A 35 -14.92 -26.47 -3.17
N PRO A 36 -16.14 -26.48 -3.77
CA PRO A 36 -17.27 -25.68 -3.28
C PRO A 36 -17.70 -25.97 -1.83
N GLY A 37 -17.53 -27.20 -1.34
CA GLY A 37 -17.84 -27.58 0.03
C GLY A 37 -16.86 -27.00 1.05
N HIS A 38 -15.59 -26.83 0.66
CA HIS A 38 -14.50 -26.47 1.57
C HIS A 38 -13.90 -25.07 1.36
N ALA A 39 -14.29 -24.36 0.29
CA ALA A 39 -13.77 -23.02 -0.03
C ALA A 39 -13.92 -21.98 1.09
N HIS A 40 -14.93 -22.15 1.94
CA HIS A 40 -15.22 -21.24 3.06
C HIS A 40 -14.39 -21.56 4.33
N GLU A 41 -13.73 -22.71 4.41
CA GLU A 41 -13.13 -23.18 5.66
C GLU A 41 -11.83 -22.48 6.05
N HIS A 42 -11.36 -21.53 5.25
CA HIS A 42 -10.35 -20.56 5.68
C HIS A 42 -10.77 -19.84 6.99
N GLU A 43 -12.07 -19.72 7.25
CA GLU A 43 -12.62 -19.13 8.48
C GLU A 43 -12.35 -19.96 9.74
N VAL A 44 -12.22 -21.29 9.63
CA VAL A 44 -11.95 -22.19 10.77
C VAL A 44 -10.65 -21.77 11.47
N TRP A 45 -9.65 -21.40 10.68
CA TRP A 45 -8.32 -21.02 11.16
C TRP A 45 -8.28 -19.67 11.89
N LYS A 46 -9.36 -18.86 11.82
CA LYS A 46 -9.49 -17.66 12.66
C LYS A 46 -9.67 -17.99 14.14
N THR A 47 -10.17 -19.20 14.45
CA THR A 47 -10.47 -19.65 15.82
C THR A 47 -9.54 -20.75 16.29
N VAL A 48 -8.94 -21.51 15.37
CA VAL A 48 -8.02 -22.61 15.67
C VAL A 48 -6.58 -22.09 15.72
N LYS A 49 -5.92 -22.23 16.87
CA LYS A 49 -4.52 -21.83 17.03
C LYS A 49 -3.58 -22.83 16.36
N VAL A 50 -2.93 -22.39 15.29
CA VAL A 50 -1.90 -23.17 14.58
C VAL A 50 -0.58 -23.15 15.39
N PRO A 51 0.02 -24.29 15.73
CA PRO A 51 1.33 -24.32 16.40
C PRO A 51 2.44 -23.76 15.50
N ALA A 52 3.43 -23.09 16.10
CA ALA A 52 4.49 -22.40 15.37
C ALA A 52 5.40 -23.33 14.53
N ASP A 53 5.43 -24.64 14.84
CA ASP A 53 6.16 -25.64 14.07
C ASP A 53 5.38 -26.15 12.85
N LYS A 54 4.13 -25.73 12.65
CA LYS A 54 3.28 -26.16 11.53
C LYS A 54 3.31 -25.19 10.36
N VAL A 55 3.13 -25.75 9.17
CA VAL A 55 2.95 -25.03 7.91
C VAL A 55 1.63 -25.52 7.29
N LEU A 56 0.71 -24.60 7.05
CA LEU A 56 -0.56 -24.92 6.40
C LEU A 56 -0.36 -25.01 4.88
N MET A 57 -0.91 -26.06 4.29
CA MET A 57 -0.86 -26.33 2.86
C MET A 57 -2.28 -26.42 2.26
N PRO A 58 -3.02 -25.30 2.17
CA PRO A 58 -4.37 -25.30 1.63
C PRO A 58 -4.36 -25.67 0.14
N GLY A 59 -5.31 -26.51 -0.25
CA GLY A 59 -5.65 -26.76 -1.64
C GLY A 59 -6.22 -25.50 -2.30
N VAL A 60 -5.57 -25.04 -3.37
CA VAL A 60 -6.00 -23.85 -4.14
C VAL A 60 -6.41 -24.19 -5.57
N LEU A 61 -6.35 -25.49 -5.91
CA LEU A 61 -6.71 -26.08 -7.19
C LEU A 61 -7.69 -27.21 -6.94
N ASP A 62 -8.86 -27.13 -7.57
CA ASP A 62 -9.90 -28.15 -7.50
C ASP A 62 -9.50 -29.27 -8.48
N THR A 63 -9.26 -30.47 -7.95
CA THR A 63 -8.84 -31.62 -8.74
C THR A 63 -10.01 -32.43 -9.30
N THR A 64 -11.25 -32.04 -9.00
CA THR A 64 -12.48 -32.66 -9.50
C THR A 64 -13.03 -32.00 -10.76
N THR A 65 -12.48 -30.85 -11.15
CA THR A 65 -12.92 -30.07 -12.33
C THR A 65 -11.80 -29.82 -13.34
N ALA A 66 -12.17 -29.77 -14.63
CA ALA A 66 -11.25 -29.42 -15.70
C ALA A 66 -11.00 -27.91 -15.85
N HIS A 67 -11.73 -27.06 -15.13
CA HIS A 67 -11.53 -25.61 -15.18
C HIS A 67 -10.19 -25.23 -14.58
N VAL A 68 -9.37 -24.47 -15.31
CA VAL A 68 -8.14 -23.89 -14.76
C VAL A 68 -8.52 -22.69 -13.90
N GLU A 69 -8.22 -22.75 -12.61
CA GLU A 69 -8.41 -21.64 -11.69
C GLU A 69 -7.63 -20.43 -12.19
N HIS A 70 -8.27 -19.26 -12.19
CA HIS A 70 -7.56 -18.04 -12.54
C HIS A 70 -6.52 -17.70 -11.46
N HIS A 71 -5.30 -17.31 -11.84
CA HIS A 71 -4.22 -17.07 -10.89
C HIS A 71 -4.57 -16.04 -9.80
N ARG A 72 -5.42 -15.04 -10.12
CA ARG A 72 -5.95 -14.08 -9.12
C ARG A 72 -6.80 -14.76 -8.04
N LEU A 73 -7.62 -15.75 -8.42
CA LEU A 73 -8.40 -16.53 -7.46
C LEU A 73 -7.49 -17.36 -6.57
N VAL A 74 -6.41 -17.93 -7.13
CA VAL A 74 -5.38 -18.61 -6.33
C VAL A 74 -4.75 -17.66 -5.32
N THR A 75 -4.37 -16.44 -5.73
CA THR A 75 -3.84 -15.41 -4.83
C THR A 75 -4.82 -15.07 -3.71
N GLN A 76 -6.10 -14.83 -4.03
CA GLN A 76 -7.14 -14.53 -3.05
C GLN A 76 -7.31 -15.66 -2.03
N ARG A 77 -7.31 -16.93 -2.47
CA ARG A 77 -7.38 -18.08 -1.59
C ARG A 77 -6.17 -18.16 -0.66
N LEU A 78 -4.95 -18.03 -1.19
CA LEU A 78 -3.74 -18.07 -0.36
C LEU A 78 -3.70 -16.91 0.64
N GLN A 79 -4.17 -15.71 0.26
CA GLN A 79 -4.27 -14.56 1.16
C GLN A 79 -5.24 -14.83 2.32
N ALA A 80 -6.38 -15.48 2.06
CA ALA A 80 -7.34 -15.85 3.11
C ALA A 80 -6.70 -16.78 4.18
N TYR A 81 -5.83 -17.71 3.76
CA TYR A 81 -5.09 -18.57 4.67
C TYR A 81 -3.90 -17.86 5.34
N ALA A 82 -3.20 -16.97 4.63
CA ALA A 82 -2.08 -16.21 5.18
C ALA A 82 -2.50 -15.26 6.31
N MET A 83 -3.74 -14.76 6.27
CA MET A 83 -4.32 -13.98 7.38
C MET A 83 -4.58 -14.82 8.64
N SER A 84 -4.55 -16.15 8.53
CA SER A 84 -4.86 -17.08 9.62
C SER A 84 -3.62 -17.80 10.18
N GLY A 85 -2.42 -17.50 9.66
CA GLY A 85 -1.16 -18.06 10.17
C GLY A 85 0.09 -17.60 9.41
N ASP A 86 1.25 -17.65 10.08
CA ASP A 86 2.52 -17.05 9.60
C ASP A 86 3.20 -17.82 8.46
N CYS A 87 2.78 -19.04 8.15
CA CYS A 87 3.45 -19.93 7.19
C CYS A 87 2.43 -20.73 6.35
N VAL A 88 2.17 -20.26 5.13
CA VAL A 88 1.27 -20.91 4.15
C VAL A 88 2.06 -21.33 2.91
N MET A 89 1.79 -22.53 2.41
CA MET A 89 2.36 -23.07 1.17
C MET A 89 1.23 -23.56 0.26
N ALA A 90 1.19 -23.09 -0.98
CA ALA A 90 0.14 -23.51 -1.92
C ALA A 90 0.17 -25.04 -2.18
N CYS A 91 -1.01 -25.66 -2.24
CA CYS A 91 -1.17 -27.08 -2.55
C CYS A 91 -2.37 -27.32 -3.48
N THR A 92 -2.54 -28.55 -3.95
CA THR A 92 -3.76 -29.02 -4.63
C THR A 92 -4.72 -29.62 -3.60
N ASP A 93 -6.04 -29.63 -3.89
CA ASP A 93 -7.02 -30.29 -3.01
C ASP A 93 -6.69 -31.79 -2.86
N CYS A 94 -6.36 -32.46 -3.96
CA CYS A 94 -5.92 -33.86 -3.97
C CYS A 94 -4.88 -34.08 -5.09
N GLY A 95 -4.63 -35.34 -5.48
CA GLY A 95 -3.74 -35.68 -6.59
C GLY A 95 -4.46 -35.64 -7.94
N PHE A 96 -3.78 -35.23 -9.02
CA PHE A 96 -4.32 -35.40 -10.37
C PHE A 96 -4.22 -36.88 -10.78
N ALA A 97 -5.36 -37.56 -10.90
CA ALA A 97 -5.39 -39.00 -11.18
C ALA A 97 -5.69 -39.35 -12.64
N ASP A 98 -6.33 -38.46 -13.41
CA ASP A 98 -6.72 -38.74 -14.81
C ASP A 98 -5.59 -38.37 -15.80
N PRO A 99 -4.97 -39.36 -16.48
CA PRO A 99 -3.91 -39.09 -17.47
C PRO A 99 -4.38 -38.24 -18.65
N LYS A 100 -5.68 -38.24 -18.97
CA LYS A 100 -6.26 -37.43 -20.06
C LYS A 100 -6.28 -35.94 -19.74
N LEU A 101 -6.15 -35.57 -18.47
CA LEU A 101 -6.15 -34.18 -18.00
C LEU A 101 -4.73 -33.66 -17.73
N LYS A 102 -3.69 -34.32 -18.25
CA LYS A 102 -2.29 -33.91 -18.04
C LYS A 102 -2.04 -32.43 -18.35
N ASP A 103 -2.47 -31.95 -19.52
CA ASP A 103 -2.23 -30.56 -19.91
C ASP A 103 -3.03 -29.56 -19.05
N VAL A 104 -4.22 -29.97 -18.59
CA VAL A 104 -5.03 -29.20 -17.63
C VAL A 104 -4.33 -29.15 -16.27
N ALA A 105 -3.76 -30.26 -15.80
CA ALA A 105 -3.00 -30.32 -14.56
C ALA A 105 -1.79 -29.39 -14.59
N TYR A 106 -1.00 -29.39 -15.68
CA TYR A 106 0.10 -28.43 -15.84
C TYR A 106 -0.39 -26.98 -15.92
N SER A 107 -1.50 -26.71 -16.59
CA SER A 107 -2.09 -25.36 -16.65
C SER A 107 -2.55 -24.88 -15.27
N LYS A 108 -3.16 -25.76 -14.48
CA LYS A 108 -3.53 -25.50 -13.08
C LYS A 108 -2.30 -25.22 -12.23
N MET A 109 -1.26 -26.06 -12.31
CA MET A 109 0.00 -25.85 -11.59
C MET A 109 0.70 -24.54 -11.97
N ALA A 110 0.69 -24.18 -13.26
CA ALA A 110 1.23 -22.90 -13.73
C ALA A 110 0.43 -21.71 -13.17
N SER A 111 -0.90 -21.82 -13.13
CA SER A 111 -1.77 -20.81 -12.52
C SER A 111 -1.52 -20.68 -11.02
N MET A 112 -1.32 -21.81 -10.31
CA MET A 112 -0.96 -21.82 -8.90
C MET A 112 0.39 -21.17 -8.65
N ALA A 113 1.41 -21.51 -9.44
CA ALA A 113 2.73 -20.87 -9.34
C ALA A 113 2.64 -19.36 -9.58
N LYS A 114 1.86 -18.92 -10.58
CA LYS A 114 1.61 -17.50 -10.86
C LYS A 114 0.86 -16.81 -9.71
N GLY A 115 -0.14 -17.47 -9.13
CA GLY A 115 -0.93 -16.94 -8.02
C GLY A 115 -0.13 -16.84 -6.71
N ALA A 116 0.67 -17.87 -6.41
CA ALA A 116 1.57 -17.90 -5.26
C ALA A 116 2.72 -16.90 -5.41
N ALA A 117 3.29 -16.77 -6.61
CA ALA A 117 4.26 -15.73 -6.93
C ALA A 117 3.65 -14.35 -6.74
N ALA A 118 2.41 -14.10 -7.20
CA ALA A 118 1.74 -12.82 -7.00
C ALA A 118 1.50 -12.50 -5.51
N LEU A 119 1.16 -13.50 -4.68
CA LEU A 119 1.09 -13.32 -3.23
C LEU A 119 2.46 -12.97 -2.62
N ALA A 120 3.51 -13.63 -3.10
CA ALA A 120 4.88 -13.35 -2.68
C ALA A 120 5.48 -12.06 -3.30
N ALA A 121 4.82 -11.47 -4.31
CA ALA A 121 5.34 -10.41 -5.18
C ALA A 121 4.57 -9.09 -5.10
N GLU A 122 3.92 -8.78 -3.99
CA GLU A 122 3.92 -7.39 -3.53
C GLU A 122 5.18 -7.23 -2.69
N PRO A 123 6.35 -6.88 -3.28
CA PRO A 123 7.60 -6.97 -2.55
C PRO A 123 7.62 -5.90 -1.46
N TYR A 124 7.86 -6.35 -0.23
CA TYR A 124 8.53 -5.53 0.76
C TYR A 124 9.76 -4.90 0.10
N ALA A 125 9.82 -3.57 0.08
CA ALA A 125 10.83 -2.83 -0.65
C ALA A 125 11.19 -1.55 0.08
N VAL A 126 12.49 -1.24 0.08
CA VAL A 126 13.05 -0.03 0.68
C VAL A 126 13.61 0.85 -0.42
N ALA A 127 13.14 2.10 -0.51
CA ALA A 127 13.76 3.15 -1.31
C ALA A 127 14.60 4.06 -0.41
N ARG A 128 15.87 4.27 -0.77
CA ARG A 128 16.81 5.15 -0.04
C ARG A 128 16.94 6.48 -0.77
N CYS A 129 16.07 7.44 -0.46
CA CYS A 129 16.02 8.71 -1.18
C CYS A 129 17.23 9.65 -0.92
N LYS A 130 18.06 9.34 0.08
CA LYS A 130 19.27 10.12 0.44
C LYS A 130 20.47 9.88 -0.48
N ASP A 131 20.50 8.77 -1.22
CA ASP A 131 21.68 8.32 -1.99
C ASP A 131 21.62 8.74 -3.47
N MET A 132 20.66 9.57 -3.86
CA MET A 132 20.40 9.88 -5.27
C MET A 132 21.11 11.15 -5.73
N ALA A 133 21.94 10.98 -6.76
CA ALA A 133 22.49 12.08 -7.55
C ALA A 133 21.34 12.89 -8.18
N LEU A 134 21.50 14.21 -8.19
CA LEU A 134 20.63 15.18 -8.87
C LEU A 134 20.47 14.81 -10.36
N ASP A 135 19.52 13.93 -10.66
CA ASP A 135 19.12 13.65 -12.02
C ASP A 135 18.05 14.68 -12.38
N VAL A 136 18.49 15.81 -12.94
CA VAL A 136 17.64 16.91 -13.39
C VAL A 136 16.76 16.40 -14.52
N ALA A 137 15.54 15.99 -14.21
CA ALA A 137 14.54 15.63 -15.22
C ALA A 137 13.17 16.18 -14.81
N LEU A 138 12.61 16.96 -15.73
CA LEU A 138 11.34 17.70 -15.64
C LEU A 138 10.19 16.80 -15.14
N SER A 139 9.73 17.05 -13.92
CA SER A 139 8.39 16.64 -13.47
C SER A 139 7.37 17.69 -13.89
N ALA A 140 6.19 17.24 -14.33
CA ALA A 140 5.04 18.08 -14.64
C ALA A 140 4.52 18.92 -13.44
N ALA A 141 5.10 18.75 -12.25
CA ALA A 141 4.76 19.53 -11.06
C ALA A 141 5.56 20.83 -10.89
N SER A 142 6.75 20.95 -11.47
CA SER A 142 7.62 22.15 -11.38
C SER A 142 8.73 22.08 -12.44
N PRO A 143 8.69 22.89 -13.51
CA PRO A 143 9.75 22.89 -14.52
C PRO A 143 11.10 23.28 -13.91
N GLY A 144 12.07 22.35 -13.92
CA GLY A 144 13.47 22.63 -13.56
C GLY A 144 13.95 22.13 -12.19
N GLU A 145 13.12 21.46 -11.38
CA GLU A 145 13.56 20.84 -10.11
C GLU A 145 13.70 19.30 -10.24
N PRO A 146 14.82 18.69 -9.76
CA PRO A 146 15.00 17.24 -9.77
C PRO A 146 13.89 16.57 -8.96
N SER A 147 13.17 15.65 -9.61
CA SER A 147 12.11 14.87 -8.97
C SER A 147 12.32 13.37 -9.20
N THR A 148 11.99 12.54 -8.21
CA THR A 148 12.11 11.09 -8.26
C THR A 148 10.79 10.42 -7.91
N MET A 149 10.38 9.45 -8.72
CA MET A 149 9.24 8.59 -8.45
C MET A 149 9.61 7.51 -7.44
N VAL A 150 8.99 7.54 -6.26
CA VAL A 150 9.19 6.52 -5.23
C VAL A 150 8.22 5.35 -5.41
N LEU A 151 6.93 5.64 -5.63
CA LEU A 151 5.87 4.64 -5.76
C LEU A 151 4.81 5.12 -6.77
N GLY A 152 4.24 4.21 -7.54
CA GLY A 152 3.12 4.48 -8.46
C GLY A 152 3.53 4.67 -9.92
N ARG A 153 2.64 5.26 -10.72
CA ARG A 153 2.85 5.50 -12.17
C ARG A 153 2.51 6.95 -12.53
N LEU A 154 3.40 7.61 -13.26
CA LEU A 154 3.12 8.87 -13.97
C LEU A 154 3.06 8.60 -15.46
N ALA A 155 2.29 9.40 -16.18
CA ALA A 155 2.15 9.31 -17.64
C ALA A 155 3.50 9.44 -18.41
N ASN A 156 4.57 9.92 -17.76
CA ASN A 156 5.89 10.09 -18.37
C ASN A 156 6.97 9.20 -17.71
N LEU A 157 7.25 8.05 -18.35
CA LEU A 157 8.57 7.46 -18.68
C LEU A 157 9.60 7.02 -17.60
N ARG A 158 9.37 7.10 -16.27
CA ARG A 158 10.28 6.43 -15.30
C ARG A 158 9.58 5.38 -14.44
N GLU A 159 10.25 4.23 -14.29
CA GLU A 159 9.83 3.17 -13.37
C GLU A 159 9.96 3.66 -11.91
N PRO A 160 8.98 3.36 -11.05
CA PRO A 160 9.06 3.72 -9.64
C PRO A 160 10.17 2.94 -8.93
N MET A 161 10.83 3.55 -7.95
CA MET A 161 11.85 2.88 -7.13
C MET A 161 11.28 1.67 -6.37
N ILE A 162 10.03 1.78 -5.92
CA ILE A 162 9.28 0.69 -5.31
C ILE A 162 8.17 0.27 -6.30
N PRO A 163 8.20 -0.97 -6.82
CA PRO A 163 7.17 -1.43 -7.73
C PRO A 163 5.83 -1.67 -7.01
N GLY A 164 4.75 -1.59 -7.80
CA GLY A 164 3.38 -1.67 -7.32
C GLY A 164 2.68 -0.31 -7.25
N SER A 165 1.41 -0.33 -6.88
CA SER A 165 0.56 0.85 -6.73
C SER A 165 -0.25 0.69 -5.45
N TYR A 166 -0.69 1.78 -4.82
CA TYR A 166 -1.69 1.76 -3.73
C TYR A 166 -2.84 2.71 -4.05
N GLY A 167 -3.15 2.86 -5.34
CA GLY A 167 -4.06 3.89 -5.82
C GLY A 167 -3.50 5.31 -5.74
N TYR A 168 -2.28 5.52 -5.26
CA TYR A 168 -1.62 6.84 -5.26
C TYR A 168 -0.21 6.79 -5.81
N THR A 169 0.28 7.94 -6.25
CA THR A 169 1.68 8.16 -6.63
C THR A 169 2.40 8.93 -5.52
N MET A 170 3.67 8.61 -5.33
CA MET A 170 4.53 9.28 -4.37
C MET A 170 5.82 9.71 -5.03
N ASN A 171 6.03 11.02 -5.05
CA ASN A 171 7.18 11.64 -5.69
C ASN A 171 7.91 12.51 -4.68
N TYR A 172 9.21 12.50 -4.78
CA TYR A 172 10.06 13.38 -4.01
C TYR A 172 10.61 14.47 -4.93
N THR A 173 10.61 15.71 -4.46
CA THR A 173 11.18 16.86 -5.18
C THR A 173 12.19 17.57 -4.28
N THR A 174 13.33 17.93 -4.88
CA THR A 174 14.38 18.71 -4.22
C THR A 174 14.33 20.16 -4.69
N ALA A 175 14.24 21.09 -3.74
CA ALA A 175 14.26 22.52 -4.03
C ALA A 175 15.47 23.22 -3.37
N LEU A 176 16.11 24.12 -4.12
CA LEU A 176 17.21 25.00 -3.69
C LEU A 176 16.69 26.44 -3.56
N GLY A 177 15.89 26.73 -2.53
CA GLY A 177 15.23 28.03 -2.35
C GLY A 177 14.15 28.38 -3.39
N LYS A 178 13.89 27.49 -4.34
CA LYS A 178 12.83 27.59 -5.35
C LYS A 178 11.63 26.71 -4.96
N GLY A 179 10.62 26.67 -5.81
CA GLY A 179 9.51 25.76 -5.68
C GLY A 179 8.56 25.92 -6.86
N SER A 180 7.31 25.53 -6.68
CA SER A 180 6.35 25.53 -7.78
C SER A 180 5.78 26.92 -8.07
N ALA A 181 5.44 27.14 -9.33
CA ALA A 181 4.49 28.19 -9.70
C ALA A 181 3.10 27.89 -9.11
N LEU A 182 2.22 28.91 -9.09
CA LEU A 182 0.82 28.72 -8.75
C LEU A 182 0.18 27.83 -9.83
N GLN A 183 -0.37 26.70 -9.41
CA GLN A 183 -0.93 25.67 -10.29
C GLN A 183 -2.26 25.14 -9.75
N ARG A 184 -3.06 24.56 -10.65
CA ARG A 184 -4.35 23.91 -10.34
C ARG A 184 -4.29 22.44 -10.74
N ARG A 185 -4.98 21.57 -10.00
CA ARG A 185 -5.11 20.15 -10.32
C ARG A 185 -6.56 19.70 -10.18
N SER A 186 -6.96 18.75 -11.01
CA SER A 186 -8.27 18.07 -10.99
C SER A 186 -8.44 17.09 -9.81
N ASN A 187 -7.32 16.58 -9.26
CA ASN A 187 -7.30 15.71 -8.08
C ASN A 187 -6.74 16.41 -6.84
N VAL A 188 -6.98 15.82 -5.67
CA VAL A 188 -6.35 16.22 -4.40
C VAL A 188 -4.83 16.12 -4.48
N ALA A 189 -4.13 17.11 -3.94
CA ALA A 189 -2.67 17.11 -3.84
C ALA A 189 -2.23 17.21 -2.37
N ILE A 190 -1.34 16.31 -1.95
CA ILE A 190 -0.86 16.23 -0.57
C ILE A 190 0.64 16.47 -0.55
N PHE A 191 1.10 17.32 0.36
CA PHE A 191 2.50 17.68 0.48
C PHE A 191 3.02 17.54 1.90
N VAL A 192 4.23 16.98 2.04
CA VAL A 192 4.93 16.80 3.32
C VAL A 192 6.37 17.31 3.18
N PRO A 193 6.74 18.44 3.82
CA PRO A 193 8.14 18.84 3.93
C PRO A 193 8.91 17.79 4.71
N LEU A 194 10.05 17.33 4.21
CA LEU A 194 10.75 16.19 4.81
C LEU A 194 11.89 16.60 5.73
N ASP A 195 12.67 17.61 5.36
CA ASP A 195 13.87 18.01 6.10
C ASP A 195 14.13 19.52 6.17
N GLY A 196 13.30 20.33 5.50
CA GLY A 196 13.36 21.78 5.53
C GLY A 196 11.96 22.40 5.58
N PRO A 197 11.84 23.68 6.01
CA PRO A 197 10.57 24.38 6.03
C PRO A 197 10.16 24.89 4.66
N TYR A 198 8.88 24.68 4.32
CA TYR A 198 8.27 25.16 3.08
C TYR A 198 7.12 26.12 3.36
N GLU A 199 7.06 27.22 2.62
CA GLU A 199 5.89 28.10 2.55
C GLU A 199 4.98 27.60 1.43
N PHE A 200 3.71 27.39 1.75
CA PHE A 200 2.66 27.05 0.81
C PHE A 200 1.77 28.27 0.63
N ALA A 201 1.35 28.53 -0.61
CA ALA A 201 0.29 29.48 -0.92
C ALA A 201 -0.87 28.73 -1.56
N TYR A 202 -2.12 29.03 -1.19
CA TYR A 202 -3.31 28.36 -1.72
C TYR A 202 -4.55 29.26 -1.73
N GLY A 203 -5.60 28.79 -2.41
CA GLY A 203 -6.82 29.55 -2.70
C GLY A 203 -6.76 30.17 -4.09
N SER A 204 -7.89 30.72 -4.56
CA SER A 204 -8.06 31.18 -5.96
C SER A 204 -6.92 32.04 -6.51
N LYS A 205 -6.26 32.85 -5.67
CA LYS A 205 -5.10 33.70 -6.04
C LYS A 205 -3.83 33.40 -5.24
N GLY A 206 -3.78 32.28 -4.51
CA GLY A 206 -2.68 32.00 -3.57
C GLY A 206 -2.64 32.95 -2.37
N GLN A 207 -3.80 33.49 -1.98
CA GLN A 207 -3.92 34.49 -0.92
C GLN A 207 -3.69 33.94 0.48
N HIS A 208 -3.96 32.65 0.69
CA HIS A 208 -3.68 31.99 1.97
C HIS A 208 -2.25 31.48 1.97
N LYS A 209 -1.51 31.74 3.04
CA LYS A 209 -0.12 31.30 3.19
C LYS A 209 0.09 30.57 4.49
N VAL A 210 0.91 29.52 4.45
CA VAL A 210 1.31 28.78 5.64
C VAL A 210 2.72 28.25 5.48
N THR A 211 3.54 28.35 6.54
CA THR A 211 4.87 27.73 6.57
C THR A 211 4.83 26.47 7.40
N LEU A 212 5.15 25.34 6.78
CA LEU A 212 5.24 24.05 7.46
C LEU A 212 6.70 23.65 7.69
N ARG A 213 6.97 23.14 8.89
CA ARG A 213 8.25 22.50 9.22
C ARG A 213 8.27 21.06 8.71
N ALA A 214 9.46 20.46 8.70
CA ALA A 214 9.65 19.05 8.41
C ALA A 214 8.67 18.16 9.20
N GLY A 215 8.02 17.22 8.51
CA GLY A 215 7.01 16.32 9.03
C GLY A 215 5.58 16.88 9.07
N GLY A 216 5.39 18.19 8.87
CA GLY A 216 4.04 18.76 8.71
C GLY A 216 3.39 18.28 7.41
N LEU A 217 2.06 18.42 7.32
CA LEU A 217 1.30 17.97 6.15
C LEU A 217 0.29 19.04 5.72
N ILE A 218 0.13 19.23 4.41
CA ILE A 218 -0.96 20.00 3.83
C ILE A 218 -1.69 19.16 2.79
N VAL A 219 -3.02 19.18 2.86
CA VAL A 219 -3.93 18.62 1.85
C VAL A 219 -4.59 19.77 1.11
N VAL A 220 -4.37 19.82 -0.20
CA VAL A 220 -4.98 20.77 -1.10
C VAL A 220 -6.11 20.08 -1.86
N PRO A 221 -7.38 20.48 -1.66
CA PRO A 221 -8.51 19.89 -2.35
C PRO A 221 -8.40 20.00 -3.88
N ALA A 222 -9.09 19.10 -4.59
CA ALA A 222 -9.27 19.17 -6.03
C ALA A 222 -9.78 20.56 -6.46
N GLY A 223 -9.23 21.09 -7.54
CA GLY A 223 -9.61 22.38 -8.10
C GLY A 223 -9.07 23.61 -7.34
N VAL A 224 -8.32 23.46 -6.24
CA VAL A 224 -7.74 24.59 -5.50
C VAL A 224 -6.35 24.95 -6.04
N ASN A 225 -6.18 26.22 -6.40
CA ASN A 225 -4.87 26.76 -6.79
C ASN A 225 -3.89 26.69 -5.62
N HIS A 226 -2.66 26.24 -5.87
CA HIS A 226 -1.62 26.14 -4.87
C HIS A 226 -0.22 26.32 -5.44
N SER A 227 0.71 26.75 -4.59
CA SER A 227 2.15 26.71 -4.82
C SER A 227 2.89 26.40 -3.53
N TYR A 228 4.17 26.04 -3.66
CA TYR A 228 5.08 25.92 -2.54
C TYR A 228 6.44 26.49 -2.89
N LYS A 229 7.20 26.92 -1.88
CA LYS A 229 8.61 27.28 -2.01
C LYS A 229 9.37 26.89 -0.75
N SER A 230 10.62 26.48 -0.91
CA SER A 230 11.50 26.38 0.25
C SER A 230 11.74 27.76 0.84
N THR A 231 11.80 27.83 2.18
CA THR A 231 12.14 29.07 2.90
C THR A 231 13.62 29.15 3.27
N GLN A 232 14.42 28.16 2.89
CA GLN A 232 15.85 28.11 3.12
C GLN A 232 16.63 28.17 1.80
N GLU A 233 17.83 28.74 1.85
CA GLU A 233 18.75 28.78 0.70
C GLU A 233 19.40 27.42 0.42
N ASN A 234 19.54 26.61 1.46
CA ASN A 234 20.07 25.25 1.36
C ASN A 234 19.05 24.28 0.73
N GLN A 235 19.56 23.14 0.28
CA GLN A 235 18.75 22.06 -0.26
C GLN A 235 17.71 21.60 0.77
N SER A 236 16.45 21.53 0.32
CA SER A 236 15.33 21.04 1.11
C SER A 236 14.42 20.20 0.24
N ARG A 237 13.64 19.34 0.89
CA ARG A 237 12.94 18.25 0.21
C ARG A 237 11.49 18.16 0.61
N ILE A 238 10.66 17.84 -0.36
CA ILE A 238 9.21 17.75 -0.21
C ILE A 238 8.71 16.45 -0.85
N LEU A 239 7.82 15.76 -0.15
CA LEU A 239 7.10 14.60 -0.65
C LEU A 239 5.75 15.06 -1.20
N ALA A 240 5.46 14.73 -2.44
CA ALA A 240 4.15 14.90 -3.06
C ALA A 240 3.45 13.54 -3.15
N ILE A 241 2.23 13.47 -2.64
CA ILE A 241 1.38 12.28 -2.68
C ILE A 241 0.10 12.65 -3.44
N LEU A 242 -0.14 11.95 -4.56
CA LEU A 242 -1.26 12.24 -5.46
C LEU A 242 -2.11 10.97 -5.61
N PRO A 243 -3.32 10.93 -5.03
CA PRO A 243 -4.28 9.84 -5.25
C PRO A 243 -4.85 9.83 -6.68
N GLY A 244 -5.27 8.65 -7.15
CA GLY A 244 -5.80 8.42 -8.49
C GLY A 244 -4.70 8.32 -9.56
N ARG A 245 -5.07 8.04 -10.82
CA ARG A 245 -4.09 8.19 -11.91
C ARG A 245 -3.85 9.67 -12.19
N PRO A 246 -2.60 10.05 -12.47
CA PRO A 246 -2.33 11.32 -13.12
C PRO A 246 -2.93 11.29 -14.53
N SER A 247 -3.79 12.25 -14.87
CA SER A 247 -4.29 12.43 -16.23
C SER A 247 -3.10 12.65 -17.16
N GLY A 248 -2.78 11.61 -17.93
CA GLY A 248 -1.78 11.69 -18.98
C GLY A 248 -2.34 12.49 -20.14
N THR A 249 -1.48 13.31 -20.76
CA THR A 249 -1.79 14.26 -21.84
C THR A 249 -2.46 15.56 -21.36
N GLY A 250 -2.00 16.69 -21.89
CA GLY A 250 -2.48 18.05 -21.56
C GLY A 250 -3.92 18.35 -21.98
N ASP A 251 -4.72 17.30 -22.21
CA ASP A 251 -6.16 17.36 -22.32
C ASP A 251 -6.72 16.77 -21.03
N GLU A 252 -6.75 17.57 -19.94
CA GLU A 252 -7.68 17.27 -18.86
C GLU A 252 -9.07 17.20 -19.51
N PRO A 253 -9.84 16.11 -19.34
CA PRO A 253 -11.23 16.14 -19.75
C PRO A 253 -11.88 17.36 -19.09
N GLU A 254 -12.59 18.19 -19.85
CA GLU A 254 -13.49 19.22 -19.34
C GLU A 254 -14.61 18.52 -18.56
N VAL A 255 -14.30 17.96 -17.41
CA VAL A 255 -15.30 17.66 -16.39
C VAL A 255 -15.75 19.02 -15.91
N PRO A 256 -17.04 19.37 -16.03
CA PRO A 256 -17.52 20.69 -15.66
C PRO A 256 -17.16 20.94 -14.20
N PHE A 257 -16.15 21.81 -14.00
CA PHE A 257 -15.68 22.20 -12.70
C PHE A 257 -16.86 22.82 -11.95
N LYS A 258 -17.34 22.17 -10.88
CA LYS A 258 -18.06 22.93 -9.86
C LYS A 258 -17.04 23.88 -9.25
N GLU A 259 -17.20 25.18 -9.50
CA GLU A 259 -16.46 26.20 -8.75
C GLU A 259 -16.57 25.85 -7.27
N ALA A 260 -15.42 25.65 -6.61
CA ALA A 260 -15.39 25.65 -5.16
C ALA A 260 -15.93 27.02 -4.74
N THR A 261 -17.14 27.04 -4.19
CA THR A 261 -17.77 28.26 -3.68
C THR A 261 -16.81 28.90 -2.69
N ALA A 262 -16.59 30.21 -2.81
CA ALA A 262 -15.50 30.96 -2.20
C ALA A 262 -15.38 30.85 -0.66
N GLU A 263 -16.31 30.17 0.02
CA GLU A 263 -16.24 29.85 1.45
C GLU A 263 -15.46 28.55 1.76
N ASP A 264 -15.28 27.65 0.77
CA ASP A 264 -14.71 26.29 0.90
C ASP A 264 -13.24 26.16 0.46
N GLY A 265 -12.54 27.28 0.22
CA GLY A 265 -11.15 27.33 -0.27
C GLY A 265 -10.04 27.03 0.77
N LYS A 266 -10.34 26.29 1.85
CA LYS A 266 -9.40 26.02 2.93
C LYS A 266 -8.60 24.75 2.63
N GLY A 267 -7.30 24.88 2.35
CA GLY A 267 -6.36 23.76 2.47
C GLY A 267 -6.33 23.26 3.92
N TYR A 268 -6.23 21.95 4.13
CA TYR A 268 -6.15 21.35 5.46
C TYR A 268 -4.69 21.27 5.88
N VAL A 269 -4.33 22.03 6.92
CA VAL A 269 -2.97 22.10 7.45
C VAL A 269 -2.88 21.30 8.74
N LEU A 270 -1.92 20.39 8.82
CA LEU A 270 -1.69 19.55 9.99
C LEU A 270 -0.24 19.68 10.46
N ALA A 271 -0.09 19.98 11.75
CA ALA A 271 1.19 19.88 12.44
C ALA A 271 1.45 18.41 12.84
N HIS A 272 2.72 18.02 12.91
CA HIS A 272 3.16 16.66 13.26
C HIS A 272 3.02 16.34 14.78
N ASP A 273 2.15 17.03 15.53
CA ASP A 273 2.00 16.85 16.98
C ASP A 273 1.14 15.62 17.36
N SER A 274 1.75 14.45 17.14
CA SER A 274 1.70 13.15 17.87
C SER A 274 0.43 12.43 18.30
N SER A 275 -0.78 12.99 18.21
CA SER A 275 -1.99 12.22 18.61
C SER A 275 -3.09 12.23 17.57
N CYS A 276 -2.74 12.60 16.33
CA CYS A 276 -3.73 12.86 15.31
C CYS A 276 -3.47 11.98 14.11
N ARG A 277 -4.53 11.32 13.67
CA ARG A 277 -4.59 10.67 12.36
C ARG A 277 -5.45 11.55 11.47
N TYR A 278 -5.13 11.54 10.19
CA TYR A 278 -5.92 12.22 9.18
C TYR A 278 -6.41 11.19 8.17
N LEU A 279 -7.72 11.05 8.08
CA LEU A 279 -8.36 10.10 7.19
C LEU A 279 -9.04 10.87 6.05
N MET A 280 -8.79 10.42 4.82
CA MET A 280 -9.58 10.74 3.64
C MET A 280 -10.34 9.48 3.23
N SER A 281 -11.64 9.58 3.07
CA SER A 281 -12.48 8.45 2.62
C SER A 281 -13.37 8.83 1.45
N SER A 282 -13.56 7.88 0.53
CA SER A 282 -14.56 7.92 -0.55
C SER A 282 -15.31 6.58 -0.59
N CYS A 283 -16.24 6.42 -1.53
CA CYS A 283 -16.87 5.12 -1.77
C CYS A 283 -15.89 4.05 -2.27
N ASP A 284 -14.77 4.47 -2.88
CA ASP A 284 -13.81 3.58 -3.51
C ASP A 284 -12.71 3.13 -2.55
N GLY A 285 -12.49 3.85 -1.44
CA GLY A 285 -11.51 3.48 -0.44
C GLY A 285 -11.09 4.63 0.46
N SER A 286 -9.95 4.46 1.12
CA SER A 286 -9.44 5.42 2.10
C SER A 286 -7.93 5.61 2.03
N LEU A 287 -7.49 6.80 2.45
CA LEU A 287 -6.09 7.16 2.63
C LEU A 287 -5.91 7.80 4.00
N GLU A 288 -5.13 7.15 4.87
CA GLU A 288 -4.87 7.60 6.23
C GLU A 288 -3.41 8.03 6.40
N PHE A 289 -3.18 9.16 7.06
CA PHE A 289 -1.87 9.65 7.48
C PHE A 289 -1.78 9.69 9.00
N SER A 290 -0.69 9.17 9.55
CA SER A 290 -0.44 9.23 10.98
C SER A 290 1.05 9.34 11.30
N TRP A 291 1.38 9.82 12.50
CA TRP A 291 2.77 10.01 12.94
C TRP A 291 3.08 9.07 14.09
N LEU A 292 3.97 8.12 13.83
CA LEU A 292 4.49 7.22 14.84
C LEU A 292 5.73 7.83 15.48
N ARG A 293 5.63 8.17 16.78
CA ARG A 293 6.80 8.46 17.63
C ARG A 293 7.25 7.16 18.28
N LEU A 294 8.43 6.70 17.91
CA LEU A 294 8.97 5.45 18.43
C LEU A 294 10.20 5.75 19.30
N ALA A 295 10.06 5.54 20.61
CA ALA A 295 11.14 5.72 21.56
C ALA A 295 12.21 4.63 21.39
N ARG A 296 13.46 4.93 21.72
CA ARG A 296 14.57 3.97 21.65
C ARG A 296 14.21 2.61 22.28
N GLY A 297 14.48 1.54 21.54
CA GLY A 297 14.25 0.15 21.97
C GLY A 297 12.79 -0.30 21.90
N LYS A 298 11.85 0.57 21.51
CA LYS A 298 10.46 0.18 21.29
C LYS A 298 10.28 -0.44 19.91
N ILE A 299 9.34 -1.39 19.86
CA ILE A 299 8.89 -2.07 18.66
C ILE A 299 7.40 -1.74 18.50
N GLN A 300 7.01 -1.38 17.28
CA GLN A 300 5.63 -1.19 16.88
C GLN A 300 5.30 -2.19 15.78
N GLU A 301 4.33 -3.05 16.01
CA GLU A 301 3.75 -3.90 14.97
C GLU A 301 2.83 -3.07 14.07
N LEU A 302 2.82 -3.40 12.77
CA LEU A 302 2.07 -2.68 11.76
C LEU A 302 1.27 -3.67 10.89
N PRO A 303 0.06 -3.30 10.44
CA PRO A 303 -0.67 -4.11 9.46
C PRO A 303 0.11 -4.09 8.14
N SER A 304 0.67 -5.25 7.77
CA SER A 304 1.72 -5.32 6.75
C SER A 304 1.21 -5.01 5.34
N SER A 305 -0.03 -5.33 4.95
CA SER A 305 -0.44 -5.28 3.54
C SER A 305 -0.76 -3.89 2.97
N GLU A 306 -1.02 -2.88 3.80
CA GLU A 306 -1.55 -1.58 3.34
C GLU A 306 -0.72 -0.36 3.79
N THR A 307 0.40 -0.59 4.48
CA THR A 307 1.17 0.47 5.12
C THR A 307 2.43 0.82 4.33
N VAL A 308 2.65 2.11 4.06
CA VAL A 308 3.94 2.67 3.67
C VAL A 308 4.46 3.53 4.82
N ALA A 309 5.75 3.37 5.16
CA ALA A 309 6.39 4.16 6.21
C ALA A 309 7.52 5.02 5.63
N VAL A 310 7.52 6.30 5.99
CA VAL A 310 8.56 7.27 5.63
C VAL A 310 9.27 7.71 6.90
N VAL A 311 10.57 7.45 7.00
CA VAL A 311 11.35 7.85 8.18
C VAL A 311 11.63 9.35 8.10
N LEU A 312 11.01 10.14 8.98
CA LEU A 312 11.19 11.59 9.01
C LEU A 312 12.40 11.99 9.87
N LYS A 313 12.58 11.31 11.01
CA LYS A 313 13.69 11.55 11.94
C LYS A 313 14.10 10.25 12.59
N GLY A 314 15.39 10.12 12.85
CA GLY A 314 15.93 9.02 13.64
C GLY A 314 16.33 7.82 12.80
N VAL A 315 16.37 6.66 13.44
CA VAL A 315 16.75 5.40 12.81
C VAL A 315 15.83 4.30 13.32
N VAL A 316 15.17 3.65 12.37
CA VAL A 316 14.29 2.52 12.63
C VAL A 316 14.77 1.28 11.88
N CYS A 317 14.34 0.10 12.33
CA CYS A 317 14.66 -1.18 11.74
C CYS A 317 13.39 -2.00 11.49
N CYS A 318 13.29 -2.63 10.33
CA CYS A 318 12.19 -3.53 9.94
C CYS A 318 12.72 -4.80 9.25
N GLY A 319 13.90 -5.26 9.67
CA GLY A 319 14.72 -6.24 8.96
C GLY A 319 15.91 -5.59 8.23
N GLU A 320 15.74 -4.32 7.81
CA GLU A 320 16.83 -3.44 7.39
C GLU A 320 16.92 -2.19 8.25
N ARG A 321 18.10 -1.58 8.34
CA ARG A 321 18.31 -0.28 8.99
C ARG A 321 17.86 0.85 8.04
N LEU A 322 16.88 1.62 8.48
CA LEU A 322 16.32 2.78 7.80
C LEU A 322 16.69 4.07 8.53
N GLY A 323 17.24 5.04 7.81
CA GLY A 323 17.50 6.39 8.29
C GLY A 323 16.52 7.40 7.69
N PRO A 324 16.68 8.71 7.99
CA PRO A 324 15.81 9.73 7.45
C PRO A 324 15.71 9.65 5.93
N LEU A 325 14.49 9.81 5.42
CA LEU A 325 14.07 9.76 4.02
C LEU A 325 14.09 8.39 3.37
N ASP A 326 14.46 7.35 4.10
CA ASP A 326 14.21 6.00 3.63
C ASP A 326 12.69 5.74 3.71
N VAL A 327 12.16 5.18 2.63
CA VAL A 327 10.75 4.80 2.47
C VAL A 327 10.69 3.29 2.42
N VAL A 328 9.80 2.68 3.21
CA VAL A 328 9.57 1.24 3.19
C VAL A 328 8.10 0.93 2.92
N LYS A 329 7.88 0.01 1.98
CA LYS A 329 6.57 -0.53 1.66
C LYS A 329 6.32 -1.79 2.48
N GLN A 330 5.15 -1.86 3.10
CA GLN A 330 4.63 -3.03 3.83
C GLN A 330 5.52 -3.52 4.98
N PRO A 331 6.08 -2.65 5.85
CA PRO A 331 6.80 -3.13 7.02
C PRO A 331 5.84 -3.86 7.98
N ALA A 332 6.16 -5.09 8.38
CA ALA A 332 5.39 -5.81 9.40
C ALA A 332 5.61 -5.23 10.81
N PHE A 333 6.75 -4.60 11.05
CA PHE A 333 7.07 -3.93 12.29
C PHE A 333 8.09 -2.81 12.05
N LEU A 334 8.20 -1.89 13.00
CA LEU A 334 9.31 -0.94 13.11
C LEU A 334 9.88 -1.00 14.52
N SER A 335 11.20 -1.09 14.65
CA SER A 335 11.91 -0.95 15.93
C SER A 335 12.86 0.25 15.90
N ALA A 336 12.92 1.02 16.99
CA ALA A 336 13.72 2.24 17.04
C ALA A 336 15.10 1.98 17.63
N ALA A 337 16.17 2.27 16.89
CA ALA A 337 17.53 2.32 17.45
C ALA A 337 17.77 3.58 18.30
N GLN A 338 16.99 4.63 18.05
CA GLN A 338 16.96 5.91 18.76
C GLN A 338 15.55 6.51 18.65
N ASP A 339 15.26 7.55 19.42
CA ASP A 339 13.98 8.27 19.30
C ASP A 339 13.76 8.72 17.85
N SER A 340 12.69 8.19 17.26
CA SER A 340 12.41 8.29 15.84
C SER A 340 10.99 8.79 15.59
N LEU A 341 10.83 9.48 14.47
CA LEU A 341 9.54 9.94 13.96
C LEU A 341 9.34 9.34 12.57
N VAL A 342 8.22 8.66 12.38
CA VAL A 342 7.87 7.99 11.13
C VAL A 342 6.49 8.46 10.71
N LEU A 343 6.36 8.88 9.46
CA LEU A 343 5.06 9.09 8.82
C LEU A 343 4.56 7.74 8.30
N LEU A 344 3.38 7.33 8.75
CA LEU A 344 2.69 6.16 8.25
C LEU A 344 1.58 6.59 7.31
N ILE A 345 1.53 5.95 6.15
CA ILE A 345 0.50 6.14 5.12
C ILE A 345 -0.19 4.79 4.95
N LYS A 346 -1.49 4.71 5.25
CA LYS A 346 -2.30 3.51 4.98
C LYS A 346 -3.24 3.78 3.83
N SER A 347 -3.35 2.85 2.90
CA SER A 347 -4.23 3.00 1.75
C SER A 347 -5.03 1.73 1.50
N SER A 348 -6.34 1.90 1.37
CA SER A 348 -7.27 0.90 0.86
C SER A 348 -7.82 1.28 -0.52
N LEU A 349 -7.16 2.22 -1.22
CA LEU A 349 -7.60 2.73 -2.52
C LEU A 349 -7.43 1.66 -3.60
N PRO A 350 -8.30 1.65 -4.62
CA PRO A 350 -8.25 0.65 -5.67
C PRO A 350 -6.97 0.81 -6.50
N HIS A 351 -6.29 -0.31 -6.71
CA HIS A 351 -5.11 -0.37 -7.55
C HIS A 351 -5.51 -0.16 -9.02
N ASP A 352 -4.77 0.70 -9.73
CA ASP A 352 -4.91 0.91 -11.18
C ASP A 352 -6.24 1.51 -11.68
N MET A 353 -7.10 2.03 -10.79
CA MET A 353 -8.35 2.71 -11.17
C MET A 353 -8.20 4.24 -11.17
N ASP A 354 -8.97 4.91 -12.03
CA ASP A 354 -9.23 6.34 -11.90
C ASP A 354 -10.27 6.54 -10.80
N PHE A 355 -9.87 7.22 -9.74
CA PHE A 355 -10.77 7.64 -8.67
C PHE A 355 -10.39 9.04 -8.22
N ASN A 356 -11.38 9.80 -7.77
CA ASN A 356 -11.19 11.15 -7.27
C ASN A 356 -11.80 11.27 -5.88
N PHE A 357 -11.16 12.06 -5.03
CA PHE A 357 -11.78 12.51 -3.79
C PHE A 357 -12.67 13.71 -4.14
N ASP A 358 -13.89 13.45 -4.61
CA ASP A 358 -14.85 14.49 -5.04
C ASP A 358 -15.27 15.43 -3.90
N GLN A 359 -15.28 14.92 -2.67
CA GLN A 359 -15.45 15.69 -1.44
C GLN A 359 -14.49 15.14 -0.39
N VAL A 360 -13.63 16.02 0.13
CA VAL A 360 -12.68 15.69 1.19
C VAL A 360 -13.47 15.57 2.50
N GLN A 361 -14.09 14.42 2.76
CA GLN A 361 -14.56 14.08 4.11
C GLN A 361 -13.32 13.77 4.93
N CYS A 362 -12.86 14.78 5.65
CA CYS A 362 -11.66 14.69 6.45
C CYS A 362 -11.95 14.86 7.92
N GLU A 363 -11.47 13.87 8.65
CA GLU A 363 -11.63 13.81 10.09
C GLU A 363 -10.24 13.76 10.71
N LYS A 364 -10.00 14.69 11.64
CA LYS A 364 -8.86 14.63 12.54
C LYS A 364 -9.22 13.65 13.65
N LEU A 365 -8.79 12.40 13.51
CA LEU A 365 -9.09 11.36 14.48
C LEU A 365 -8.11 11.48 15.67
N PRO A 366 -8.61 11.46 16.93
CA PRO A 366 -7.75 11.28 18.09
C PRO A 366 -7.08 9.89 18.04
N ALA A 367 -5.93 9.77 18.72
CA ALA A 367 -5.08 8.57 18.75
C ALA A 367 -5.83 7.31 19.21
#